data_AF-A0AAV6GNR1-F1
#
_entry.id   AF-A0AAV6GNR1-F1
#
_cell.length_a   1.000
_cell.length_b   1.000
_cell.length_c   1.000
_cell.angle_alpha   90.00
_cell.angle_beta   90.00
_cell.angle_gamma   90.00
#
_symmetry.space_group_name_H-M   'P 1'
#
loop_
_entity.id
_entity.type
_entity.pdbx_description
1 polymer ?
#
loop_
_entity_poly.entity_id
_entity_poly.type
_entity_poly.pdbx_seq_one_letter_code
_entity_poly.pdbx_strand_id
1 'polypeptide(L)'
;MEKSQTRQKTWYDQKARQRTLVPGQKVLLLLPTSESKLLAKWQGPFKVIRQMGPATYEIEMPGRRKQRQTFHVNLLKEWHTATPALRVQVVVEDEERPEQFFPTSQPATTPDVSHLTPQQQAELDQIIPADLFQEGPGFTTVVEHSVTLTDLTPVRQ
;
A
#
# COMPACT_ATOMS: atom_id res chain seq x y z
N MET A 1 -5.93 24.45 2.25
CA MET A 1 -5.86 23.18 3.01
C MET A 1 -7.11 22.33 2.85
N GLU A 2 -8.31 22.90 2.95
CA GLU A 2 -9.58 22.17 2.90
C GLU A 2 -9.75 21.30 1.63
N LYS A 3 -9.51 21.86 0.44
CA LYS A 3 -9.54 21.12 -0.83
C LYS A 3 -8.59 19.90 -0.85
N SER A 4 -7.41 20.02 -0.24
CA SER A 4 -6.43 18.92 -0.15
C SER A 4 -6.91 17.82 0.80
N GLN A 5 -7.52 18.18 1.93
CA GLN A 5 -8.07 17.22 2.89
C GLN A 5 -9.26 16.45 2.30
N THR A 6 -10.17 17.13 1.58
CA THR A 6 -11.30 16.49 0.91
C THR A 6 -10.83 15.48 -0.14
N ARG A 7 -9.81 15.85 -0.94
CA ARG A 7 -9.22 14.97 -1.94
C ARG A 7 -8.54 13.75 -1.30
N GLN A 8 -7.84 13.93 -0.19
CA GLN A 8 -7.20 12.82 0.51
C GLN A 8 -8.23 11.86 1.12
N LYS A 9 -9.28 12.39 1.75
CA LYS A 9 -10.38 11.59 2.29
C LYS A 9 -11.07 10.77 1.21
N THR A 10 -11.48 11.41 0.11
CA THR A 10 -12.16 10.72 -1.00
C THR A 10 -11.31 9.62 -1.60
N TRP A 11 -10.01 9.85 -1.77
CA TRP A 11 -9.08 8.82 -2.26
C TRP A 11 -8.90 7.66 -1.27
N TYR A 12 -8.77 7.95 0.02
CA TYR A 12 -8.65 6.92 1.07
C TYR A 12 -9.92 6.08 1.19
N ASP A 13 -11.07 6.75 1.28
CA ASP A 13 -12.38 6.11 1.45
C ASP A 13 -12.76 5.27 0.22
N GLN A 14 -12.26 5.58 -0.98
CA GLN A 14 -12.54 4.83 -2.21
C GLN A 14 -12.18 3.34 -2.12
N LYS A 15 -11.18 2.97 -1.32
CA LYS A 15 -10.77 1.57 -1.11
C LYS A 15 -11.11 1.04 0.28
N ALA A 16 -11.61 1.89 1.17
CA ALA A 16 -11.95 1.48 2.52
C ALA A 16 -13.11 0.49 2.46
N ARG A 17 -12.84 -0.79 2.77
CA ARG A 17 -13.87 -1.80 2.88
C ARG A 17 -14.43 -1.81 4.29
N GLN A 18 -15.76 -1.82 4.40
CA GLN A 18 -16.40 -2.05 5.67
C GLN A 18 -16.21 -3.52 6.08
N ARG A 19 -15.54 -3.74 7.21
CA ARG A 19 -15.27 -5.07 7.76
C ARG A 19 -16.11 -5.24 9.02
N THR A 20 -16.93 -6.28 9.05
CA THR A 20 -17.77 -6.61 10.21
C THR A 20 -17.31 -7.92 10.81
N LEU A 21 -17.03 -7.89 12.12
CA LEU A 21 -16.65 -9.08 12.89
C LEU A 21 -17.77 -9.41 13.87
N VAL A 22 -18.06 -10.69 14.03
CA VAL A 22 -19.16 -11.15 14.89
C VAL A 22 -18.60 -11.59 16.25
N PRO A 23 -19.32 -11.32 17.36
CA PRO A 23 -19.03 -11.94 18.66
C PRO A 23 -18.80 -13.45 18.53
N GLY A 24 -17.69 -13.94 19.08
CA GLY A 24 -17.28 -15.34 19.03
C GLY A 24 -16.33 -15.72 17.90
N GLN A 25 -16.18 -14.87 16.88
CA GLN A 25 -15.25 -15.09 15.78
C GLN A 25 -13.80 -15.04 16.26
N LYS A 26 -12.95 -15.86 15.66
CA LYS A 26 -11.51 -15.86 15.92
C LYS A 26 -10.82 -14.84 15.00
N VAL A 27 -9.90 -14.08 15.55
CA VAL A 27 -9.15 -13.04 14.84
C VAL A 27 -7.68 -13.04 15.22
N LEU A 28 -6.83 -12.60 14.31
CA LEU A 28 -5.47 -12.18 14.57
C LEU A 28 -5.46 -10.69 14.90
N LEU A 29 -4.57 -10.30 15.79
CA LEU A 29 -4.37 -8.93 16.25
C LEU A 29 -2.94 -8.49 15.93
N LEU A 30 -2.80 -7.33 15.29
CA LEU A 30 -1.50 -6.73 14.99
C LEU A 30 -0.94 -6.05 16.22
N LEU A 31 0.22 -6.51 16.71
CA LEU A 31 0.84 -5.99 17.93
C LEU A 31 2.34 -5.72 17.72
N PRO A 32 2.87 -4.63 18.31
CA PRO A 32 4.30 -4.36 18.27
C PRO A 32 5.07 -5.47 18.99
N THR A 33 6.29 -5.70 18.52
CA THR A 33 7.22 -6.66 19.11
C THR A 33 8.20 -5.97 20.04
N SER A 34 8.70 -6.69 21.04
CA SER A 34 9.76 -6.18 21.93
C SER A 34 11.12 -6.12 21.23
N GLU A 35 11.31 -6.89 20.16
CA GLU A 35 12.55 -6.98 19.39
C GLU A 35 12.86 -5.67 18.64
N SER A 36 11.84 -5.01 18.08
CA SER A 36 11.98 -3.73 17.41
C SER A 36 10.71 -2.91 17.51
N LYS A 37 10.86 -1.63 17.88
CA LYS A 37 9.74 -0.67 17.95
C LYS A 37 9.07 -0.44 16.59
N LEU A 38 9.77 -0.75 15.49
CA LEU A 38 9.28 -0.59 14.12
C LEU A 38 8.57 -1.85 13.61
N LEU A 39 8.68 -2.98 14.31
CA LEU A 39 8.10 -4.24 13.87
C LEU A 39 6.84 -4.59 14.67
N ALA A 40 5.75 -4.78 13.94
CA ALA A 40 4.53 -5.39 14.46
C ALA A 40 4.32 -6.76 13.82
N LYS A 41 3.80 -7.72 14.59
CA LYS A 41 3.48 -9.07 14.13
C LYS A 41 2.01 -9.37 14.41
N TRP A 42 1.39 -10.14 13.50
CA TRP A 42 0.06 -10.70 13.72
C TRP A 42 0.14 -11.80 14.79
N GLN A 43 -0.65 -11.68 15.85
CA GLN A 43 -0.68 -12.60 16.99
C GLN A 43 -2.10 -13.12 17.21
N GLY A 44 -2.25 -14.36 17.68
CA GLY A 44 -3.55 -14.98 17.94
C GLY A 44 -3.58 -16.46 17.55
N PRO A 45 -4.76 -17.11 17.54
CA PRO A 45 -6.09 -16.51 17.44
C PRO A 45 -6.67 -16.02 18.78
N PHE A 46 -7.28 -14.83 18.76
CA PHE A 46 -8.06 -14.26 19.85
C PHE A 46 -9.55 -14.26 19.51
N LYS A 47 -10.41 -14.12 20.53
CA LYS A 47 -11.86 -14.15 20.34
C LYS A 47 -12.46 -12.75 20.42
N VAL A 48 -13.33 -12.41 19.47
CA VAL A 48 -14.13 -11.18 19.55
C VAL A 48 -15.20 -11.37 20.61
N ILE A 49 -15.29 -10.46 21.58
CA ILE A 49 -16.32 -10.48 22.63
C ILE A 49 -17.57 -9.74 22.15
N ARG A 50 -17.39 -8.50 21.69
CA ARG A 50 -18.48 -7.66 21.18
C ARG A 50 -17.97 -6.50 20.35
N GLN A 51 -18.86 -5.94 19.53
CA GLN A 51 -18.64 -4.67 18.85
C GLN A 51 -18.99 -3.52 19.80
N MET A 52 -18.04 -2.60 20.02
CA MET A 52 -18.20 -1.43 20.88
C MET A 52 -18.61 -0.17 20.09
N GLY A 53 -18.33 -0.15 18.79
CA GLY A 53 -18.71 0.92 17.87
C GLY A 53 -18.49 0.49 16.42
N PRO A 54 -18.72 1.36 15.43
CA PRO A 54 -18.67 1.00 14.02
C PRO A 54 -17.37 0.29 13.58
N ALA A 55 -16.23 0.72 14.14
CA ALA A 55 -14.91 0.18 13.82
C ALA A 55 -14.12 -0.30 15.05
N THR A 56 -14.75 -0.42 16.23
CA THR A 56 -14.07 -0.75 17.49
C THR A 56 -14.65 -2.03 18.08
N TYR A 57 -13.78 -2.98 18.39
CA TYR A 57 -14.15 -4.30 18.90
C TYR A 57 -13.42 -4.61 20.20
N GLU A 58 -14.11 -5.26 21.13
CA GLU A 58 -13.52 -5.79 22.36
C GLU A 58 -13.03 -7.22 22.11
N ILE A 59 -11.75 -7.47 22.39
CA ILE A 59 -11.06 -8.73 22.12
C ILE A 59 -10.63 -9.39 23.43
N GLU A 60 -10.85 -10.70 23.54
CA GLU A 60 -10.39 -11.54 24.64
C GLU A 60 -8.97 -12.05 24.37
N MET A 61 -8.03 -11.68 25.24
CA MET A 61 -6.62 -12.05 25.20
C MET A 61 -6.23 -12.77 26.50
N PRO A 62 -6.44 -14.10 26.58
CA PRO A 62 -6.05 -14.86 27.76
C PRO A 62 -4.53 -14.79 27.97
N GLY A 63 -4.09 -14.70 29.23
CA GLY A 63 -2.67 -14.66 29.59
C GLY A 63 -2.01 -13.27 29.55
N ARG A 64 -2.73 -12.21 29.16
CA ARG A 64 -2.25 -10.82 29.30
C ARG A 64 -2.77 -10.15 30.56
N ARG A 65 -2.03 -9.13 31.05
CA ARG A 65 -2.42 -8.30 32.22
C ARG A 65 -3.82 -7.71 32.07
N LYS A 66 -4.20 -7.32 30.85
CA LYS A 66 -5.57 -6.96 30.48
C LYS A 66 -6.14 -8.08 29.61
N GLN A 67 -6.99 -8.92 30.22
CA GLN A 67 -7.60 -10.05 29.51
C GLN A 67 -8.63 -9.61 28.46
N ARG A 68 -9.15 -8.39 28.57
CA ARG A 68 -10.07 -7.78 27.61
C ARG A 68 -9.57 -6.40 27.24
N GLN A 69 -9.47 -6.14 25.94
CA GLN A 69 -9.04 -4.84 25.44
C GLN A 69 -9.75 -4.51 24.13
N THR A 70 -10.01 -3.23 23.92
CA THR A 70 -10.64 -2.70 22.72
C THR A 70 -9.61 -2.34 21.67
N PHE A 71 -9.84 -2.75 20.42
CA PHE A 71 -8.99 -2.44 19.28
C PHE A 71 -9.83 -1.94 18.09
N HIS A 72 -9.19 -1.14 17.23
CA HIS A 72 -9.76 -0.74 15.96
C HIS A 72 -9.71 -1.91 14.97
N VAL A 73 -10.70 -2.02 14.08
CA VAL A 73 -10.84 -3.12 13.10
C VAL A 73 -9.63 -3.27 12.17
N ASN A 74 -8.90 -2.18 11.93
CA ASN A 74 -7.67 -2.19 11.11
C ASN A 74 -6.55 -3.02 11.74
N LEU A 75 -6.54 -3.17 13.07
CA LEU A 75 -5.58 -4.02 13.77
C LEU A 75 -6.03 -5.49 13.81
N LEU A 76 -7.18 -5.82 13.21
CA LEU A 76 -7.79 -7.14 13.28
C LEU A 76 -7.81 -7.80 11.89
N LYS A 77 -7.56 -9.10 11.87
CA LYS A 77 -7.70 -9.95 10.68
C LYS A 77 -8.48 -11.20 11.04
N GLU A 78 -9.44 -11.59 10.22
CA GLU A 78 -10.20 -12.81 10.44
C GLU A 78 -9.28 -14.04 10.42
N TRP A 79 -9.46 -14.94 11.38
CA TRP A 79 -8.73 -16.20 11.44
C TRP A 79 -9.48 -17.29 10.66
N HIS A 80 -8.92 -17.69 9.53
CA HIS A 80 -9.44 -18.81 8.75
C HIS A 80 -8.67 -20.09 9.09
N THR A 81 -9.39 -21.12 9.53
CA THR A 81 -8.79 -22.45 9.72
C THR A 81 -8.73 -23.10 8.35
N ALA A 82 -7.53 -23.37 7.83
CA ALA A 82 -7.40 -24.01 6.54
C ALA A 82 -7.90 -25.45 6.61
N THR A 83 -9.06 -25.71 5.99
CA THR A 83 -9.44 -27.07 5.60
C THR A 83 -8.48 -27.57 4.52
N PRO A 84 -8.04 -28.84 4.54
CA PRO A 84 -7.03 -29.38 3.62
C PRO A 84 -7.48 -29.55 2.15
N ALA A 85 -8.56 -28.89 1.72
CA ALA A 85 -8.97 -28.86 0.32
C ALA A 85 -8.32 -27.65 -0.35
N LEU A 86 -7.42 -27.92 -1.32
CA LEU A 86 -6.75 -26.98 -2.23
C LEU A 86 -6.69 -25.52 -1.75
N ARG A 87 -5.56 -25.13 -1.16
CA ARG A 87 -5.16 -23.73 -1.12
C ARG A 87 -4.79 -23.29 -2.53
N VAL A 88 -5.77 -22.86 -3.32
CA VAL A 88 -5.50 -21.85 -4.35
C VAL A 88 -5.14 -20.60 -3.55
N GLN A 89 -3.85 -20.36 -3.33
CA GLN A 89 -3.41 -19.02 -2.98
C GLN A 89 -3.71 -18.16 -4.20
N VAL A 90 -4.93 -17.61 -4.25
CA VAL A 90 -5.09 -16.31 -4.87
C VAL A 90 -4.14 -15.44 -4.06
N VAL A 91 -3.02 -15.07 -4.67
CA VAL A 91 -2.26 -13.91 -4.23
C VAL A 91 -3.26 -12.77 -4.36
N VAL A 92 -4.01 -12.53 -3.29
CA VAL A 92 -4.60 -11.23 -3.08
C VAL A 92 -3.35 -10.38 -2.94
N GLU A 93 -3.02 -9.67 -4.02
CA GLU A 93 -2.00 -8.62 -3.99
C GLU A 93 -2.09 -7.94 -2.64
N ASP A 94 -0.94 -7.74 -1.99
CA ASP A 94 -0.87 -6.90 -0.81
C ASP A 94 -1.74 -5.67 -1.07
N GLU A 95 -2.85 -5.49 -0.34
CA GLU A 95 -3.77 -4.37 -0.60
C GLU A 95 -3.12 -3.04 -0.19
N GLU A 96 -1.87 -3.06 0.29
CA GLU A 96 -0.93 -1.98 0.12
C GLU A 96 -0.49 -1.93 -1.35
N ARG A 97 -1.24 -1.17 -2.17
CA ARG A 97 -0.64 -0.59 -3.37
C ARG A 97 0.69 0.03 -2.93
N PRO A 98 1.76 -0.04 -3.75
CA PRO A 98 2.89 0.84 -3.54
C PRO A 98 2.30 2.23 -3.36
N GLU A 99 2.55 2.84 -2.19
CA GLU A 99 2.19 4.23 -1.98
C GLU A 99 2.62 4.97 -3.24
N GLN A 100 1.72 5.81 -3.79
CA GLN A 100 1.98 6.59 -5.00
C GLN A 100 3.08 7.64 -4.69
N PHE A 101 4.30 7.18 -4.46
CA PHE A 101 5.53 7.95 -4.53
C PHE A 101 5.98 8.14 -5.97
N PHE A 102 5.48 7.29 -6.88
CA PHE A 102 5.73 7.43 -8.30
C PHE A 102 4.70 8.38 -8.92
N PRO A 103 5.13 9.29 -9.81
CA PRO A 103 4.21 10.09 -10.61
C PRO A 103 3.17 9.16 -11.24
N THR A 104 1.89 9.46 -10.97
CA THR A 104 0.81 8.87 -11.78
C THR A 104 1.01 9.41 -13.17
N SER A 105 1.09 8.54 -14.19
CA SER A 105 1.21 8.90 -15.60
C SER A 105 0.35 10.11 -15.93
N GLN A 106 0.90 11.30 -15.75
CA GLN A 106 0.30 12.51 -16.25
C GLN A 106 0.68 12.52 -17.73
N PRO A 107 -0.25 12.87 -18.64
CA PRO A 107 0.16 13.15 -20.00
C PRO A 107 1.32 14.15 -19.94
N ALA A 108 2.39 13.87 -20.69
CA ALA A 108 3.58 14.70 -20.74
C ALA A 108 3.15 16.17 -20.78
N THR A 109 3.44 16.90 -19.71
CA THR A 109 2.98 18.28 -19.59
C THR A 109 4.03 19.12 -20.29
N THR A 110 3.64 19.75 -21.40
CA THR A 110 4.49 20.78 -22.02
C THR A 110 4.74 21.87 -20.97
N PRO A 111 5.99 22.28 -20.75
CA PRO A 111 6.30 23.33 -19.78
C PRO A 111 5.54 24.62 -20.15
N ASP A 112 5.01 25.32 -19.13
CA ASP A 112 4.33 26.59 -19.34
C ASP A 112 5.35 27.68 -19.73
N VAL A 113 5.30 28.11 -20.99
CA VAL A 113 6.19 29.12 -21.58
C VAL A 113 5.53 30.48 -21.73
N SER A 114 4.35 30.71 -21.14
CA SER A 114 3.58 31.96 -21.30
C SER A 114 4.30 33.21 -20.78
N HIS A 115 5.34 33.02 -19.97
CA HIS A 115 6.18 34.08 -19.40
C HIS A 115 7.31 34.55 -20.34
N LEU A 116 7.54 33.85 -21.45
CA LEU A 116 8.59 34.15 -22.42
C LEU A 116 8.09 35.06 -23.55
N THR A 117 9.02 35.74 -24.22
CA THR A 117 8.70 36.51 -25.43
C THR A 117 8.38 35.57 -26.60
N PRO A 118 7.62 36.05 -27.61
CA PRO A 118 7.26 35.22 -28.78
C PRO A 118 8.49 34.67 -29.51
N GLN A 119 9.59 35.42 -29.53
CA GLN A 119 10.84 34.99 -30.14
C GLN A 119 11.50 33.85 -29.35
N GLN A 120 11.52 33.95 -28.03
CA GLN A 120 12.07 32.89 -27.16
C GLN A 120 11.22 31.62 -27.20
N GLN A 121 9.90 31.73 -27.32
CA GLN A 121 9.03 30.57 -27.49
C GLN A 121 9.35 29.82 -28.81
N ALA A 122 9.53 30.56 -29.90
CA ALA A 122 9.89 30.00 -31.20
C ALA A 122 11.30 29.35 -31.23
N GLU A 123 12.24 29.85 -30.44
CA GLU A 123 13.55 29.23 -30.24
C GLU A 123 13.44 27.95 -29.40
N LEU A 124 12.60 27.94 -28.35
CA LEU A 124 12.38 26.78 -27.49
C LEU A 124 11.74 25.61 -28.26
N ASP A 125 10.76 25.90 -29.12
CA ASP A 125 10.09 24.90 -29.96
C ASP A 125 11.05 24.19 -30.92
N GLN A 126 12.18 24.81 -31.29
CA GLN A 126 13.20 24.18 -32.13
C GLN A 126 14.15 23.28 -31.36
N ILE A 127 14.28 23.49 -30.04
CA ILE A 127 15.29 22.82 -29.20
C ILE A 127 14.67 21.71 -28.35
N ILE A 128 13.40 21.84 -27.96
CA ILE A 128 12.72 20.92 -27.05
C ILE A 128 11.91 19.90 -27.86
N PRO A 129 12.35 18.63 -27.94
CA PRO A 129 11.53 17.59 -28.53
C PRO A 129 10.34 17.25 -27.61
N ALA A 130 9.23 16.84 -28.21
CA ALA A 130 7.96 16.63 -27.52
C ALA A 130 8.00 15.55 -26.42
N ASP A 131 9.03 14.71 -26.44
CA ASP A 131 9.27 13.59 -25.51
C ASP A 131 10.33 13.88 -24.44
N LEU A 132 10.89 15.10 -24.38
CA LEU A 132 11.94 15.44 -23.41
C LEU A 132 11.44 15.39 -21.95
N PHE A 133 10.21 15.82 -21.70
CA PHE A 133 9.62 15.93 -20.36
C PHE A 133 8.70 14.75 -20.04
N GLN A 134 9.22 13.53 -20.18
CA GLN A 134 8.53 12.33 -19.72
C GLN A 134 8.75 12.10 -18.22
N GLU A 135 7.71 11.66 -17.51
CA GLU A 135 7.82 11.26 -16.10
C GLU A 135 8.63 9.97 -15.91
N GLY A 136 8.72 9.14 -16.96
CA GLY A 136 9.50 7.90 -16.96
C GLY A 136 10.95 8.15 -17.41
N PRO A 137 11.92 7.40 -16.88
CA PRO A 137 13.28 7.44 -17.41
C PRO A 137 13.27 7.02 -18.88
N GLY A 138 13.85 7.84 -19.74
CA GLY A 138 14.10 7.49 -21.13
C GLY A 138 15.12 6.34 -21.25
N PHE A 139 15.18 5.71 -22.42
CA PHE A 139 16.17 4.69 -22.72
C PHE A 139 17.40 5.33 -23.40
N THR A 140 18.59 4.94 -22.96
CA THR A 140 19.85 5.27 -23.66
C THR A 140 20.41 4.02 -24.30
N THR A 141 20.87 4.12 -25.54
CA THR A 141 21.60 3.04 -26.25
C THR A 141 23.10 3.06 -25.95
N VAL A 142 23.57 4.04 -25.16
CA VAL A 142 25.00 4.28 -24.93
C VAL A 142 25.60 3.34 -23.88
N VAL A 143 24.79 2.70 -23.04
CA VAL A 143 25.27 1.82 -21.97
C VAL A 143 24.44 0.54 -21.91
N GLU A 144 25.11 -0.59 -22.17
CA GLU A 144 24.56 -1.92 -21.95
C GLU A 144 25.19 -2.52 -20.68
N HIS A 145 24.36 -3.00 -19.75
CA HIS A 145 24.81 -3.71 -18.56
C HIS A 145 24.58 -5.20 -18.76
N SER A 146 25.66 -5.96 -18.99
CA SER A 146 25.60 -7.42 -19.08
C SER A 146 25.73 -8.02 -17.67
N VAL A 147 24.68 -8.71 -17.21
CA VAL A 147 24.70 -9.46 -15.95
C VAL A 147 25.00 -10.92 -16.26
N THR A 148 26.23 -11.34 -16.01
CA THR A 148 26.59 -12.77 -16.03
C THR A 148 26.11 -13.43 -14.75
N LEU A 149 25.07 -14.27 -14.86
CA LEU A 149 24.63 -15.11 -13.75
C LEU A 149 25.69 -16.19 -13.47
N THR A 150 26.01 -16.39 -12.18
CA THR A 150 26.90 -17.47 -11.74
C THR A 150 26.25 -18.85 -11.85
N ASP A 151 24.92 -18.91 -11.83
CA ASP A 151 24.15 -20.14 -11.94
C ASP A 151 22.83 -19.87 -12.69
N LEU A 152 22.42 -20.81 -13.55
CA LEU A 152 21.17 -20.76 -14.31
C LEU A 152 20.00 -21.38 -13.53
N THR A 153 20.27 -21.96 -12.36
CA THR A 153 19.23 -22.54 -11.52
C THR A 153 18.52 -21.44 -10.71
N PRO A 154 17.18 -21.30 -10.86
CA PRO A 154 16.43 -20.33 -10.08
C PRO A 154 16.41 -20.75 -8.61
N VAL A 155 16.94 -19.91 -7.73
CA VAL A 155 16.86 -20.11 -6.28
C VAL A 155 15.40 -19.94 -5.86
N ARG A 156 14.79 -21.01 -5.35
CA ARG A 156 13.46 -20.98 -4.72
C ARG A 156 13.63 -20.77 -3.23
N GLN A 157 12.98 -19.73 -2.71
CA GLN A 157 12.92 -19.42 -1.28
C GLN A 157 11.70 -20.10 -0.63
#